data_AF-A0A929YRN8-F1
#
_entry.id   AF-A0A929YRN8-F1
#
_cell.length_a   1.000
_cell.length_b   1.000
_cell.length_c   1.000
_cell.angle_alpha   90.00
_cell.angle_beta   90.00
_cell.angle_gamma   90.00
#
_symmetry.space_group_name_H-M   'P 1'
#
loop_
_entity.id
_entity.type
_entity.pdbx_description
1 polymer ?
#
loop_
_entity_poly.entity_id
_entity_poly.type
_entity_poly.pdbx_seq_one_letter_code
_entity_poly.pdbx_strand_id
1 'polypeptide(L)'
;MKRFSFHKLASWPAERLSSRVLFVLIGIVCVVFLLFWLVGFDLPFDDDPNFTAPLFTNLLLALIYILTLLAVGMGVWSLLRTLRVRGKSESIDNNIPIRKISYAVVFTTLGSMLLFFSAGSSQPMTINGVSYTDSFWLKMSDMFVCTSLFMIAAGVGVVIYGATKYNRKKNV
;
A
#
# COMPACT_ATOMS: atom_id res chain seq x y z
N MET A 1 36.07 15.80 -5.09
CA MET A 1 34.65 15.40 -5.19
C MET A 1 34.54 14.08 -5.97
N LYS A 2 34.29 12.95 -5.30
CA LYS A 2 34.10 11.65 -5.95
C LYS A 2 32.72 11.63 -6.62
N ARG A 3 32.68 11.62 -7.96
CA ARG A 3 31.45 11.35 -8.73
C ARG A 3 30.97 9.93 -8.39
N PHE A 4 29.87 9.81 -7.65
CA PHE A 4 29.19 8.54 -7.44
C PHE A 4 28.73 8.02 -8.82
N SER A 5 29.44 7.00 -9.31
CA SER A 5 29.15 6.38 -10.61
C SER A 5 27.96 5.43 -10.48
N PHE A 6 26.77 5.92 -10.82
CA PHE A 6 25.54 5.12 -10.88
C PHE A 6 25.64 3.90 -11.83
N HIS A 7 26.59 3.93 -12.78
CA HIS A 7 26.80 2.83 -13.73
C HIS A 7 27.28 1.53 -13.07
N LYS A 8 27.98 1.58 -11.93
CA LYS A 8 28.42 0.36 -11.22
C LYS A 8 27.29 -0.32 -10.43
N LEU A 9 26.26 0.42 -10.00
CA LEU A 9 25.13 -0.12 -9.24
C LEU A 9 24.24 -1.04 -10.10
N ALA A 10 24.14 -0.77 -11.40
CA ALA A 10 23.34 -1.57 -12.34
C ALA A 10 23.94 -2.96 -12.65
N SER A 11 25.24 -3.16 -12.36
CA SER A 11 25.94 -4.44 -12.63
C SER A 11 25.79 -5.48 -11.52
N TRP A 12 25.14 -5.12 -10.40
CA TRP A 12 25.06 -5.98 -9.23
C TRP A 12 23.86 -6.93 -9.32
N PRO A 13 24.00 -8.18 -8.83
CA PRO A 13 22.86 -9.09 -8.73
C PRO A 13 21.79 -8.47 -7.83
N ALA A 14 20.53 -8.59 -8.25
CA ALA A 14 19.39 -7.91 -7.63
C ALA A 14 19.27 -8.18 -6.12
N GLU A 15 19.61 -9.39 -5.68
CA GLU A 15 19.62 -9.79 -4.27
C GLU A 15 20.59 -8.96 -3.42
N ARG A 16 21.81 -8.72 -3.93
CA ARG A 16 22.83 -7.92 -3.20
C ARG A 16 22.44 -6.45 -3.14
N LEU A 17 21.84 -5.92 -4.20
CA LEU A 17 21.36 -4.55 -4.24
C LEU A 17 20.19 -4.35 -3.27
N SER A 18 19.19 -5.23 -3.33
CA SER A 18 18.01 -5.21 -2.45
C SER A 18 18.40 -5.34 -0.98
N SER A 19 19.25 -6.31 -0.65
CA SER A 19 19.70 -6.53 0.74
C SER A 19 20.41 -5.30 1.30
N ARG A 20 21.30 -4.65 0.52
CA ARG A 20 22.01 -3.46 0.99
C ARG A 20 21.10 -2.26 1.17
N VAL A 21 20.17 -2.04 0.25
CA VAL A 21 19.17 -0.95 0.39
C VAL A 21 18.34 -1.17 1.65
N LEU A 22 17.91 -2.41 1.90
CA LEU A 22 17.17 -2.77 3.11
C LEU A 22 17.99 -2.49 4.37
N PHE A 23 19.24 -2.93 4.45
CA PHE A 23 20.08 -2.66 5.63
C PHE A 23 20.36 -1.17 5.86
N VAL A 24 20.55 -0.39 4.80
CA VAL A 24 20.70 1.07 4.91
C VAL A 24 19.42 1.70 5.45
N LEU A 25 18.26 1.29 4.93
CA LEU A 25 16.96 1.82 5.34
C LEU A 25 16.66 1.45 6.80
N ILE A 26 16.93 0.21 7.22
CA ILE A 26 16.84 -0.20 8.62
C ILE A 26 17.78 0.62 9.49
N GLY A 27 19.04 0.81 9.08
CA GLY A 27 20.00 1.61 9.83
C GLY A 27 19.51 3.05 10.05
N ILE A 28 18.97 3.69 9.01
CA ILE A 28 18.38 5.04 9.12
C ILE A 28 17.20 5.04 10.09
N VAL A 29 16.28 4.07 9.97
CA VAL A 29 15.12 3.96 10.87
C VAL A 29 15.55 3.77 12.31
N CYS A 30 16.49 2.86 12.58
CA CYS A 30 17.01 2.62 13.92
C CYS A 30 17.65 3.88 14.52
N VAL A 31 18.46 4.61 13.75
CA VAL A 31 19.11 5.83 14.23
C VAL A 31 18.08 6.91 14.56
N VAL A 32 17.12 7.17 13.66
CA VAL A 32 16.07 8.19 13.90
C VAL A 32 15.19 7.79 15.08
N PHE A 33 14.85 6.52 15.21
CA PHE A 33 14.05 6.01 16.32
C PHE A 33 14.80 6.11 17.67
N LEU A 34 16.09 5.79 17.71
CA LEU A 34 16.91 5.95 18.91
C LEU A 34 17.05 7.42 19.30
N LEU A 35 17.23 8.33 18.34
CA LEU A 35 17.26 9.77 18.60
C LEU A 35 15.92 10.25 19.19
N PHE A 36 14.81 9.83 18.60
CA PHE A 36 13.47 10.13 19.11
C PHE A 36 13.26 9.62 20.55
N TRP A 37 13.69 8.39 20.84
CA TRP A 37 13.48 7.78 22.15
C TRP A 37 14.42 8.32 23.23
N LEU A 38 15.67 8.61 22.88
CA LEU A 38 16.69 8.97 23.87
C LEU A 38 16.81 10.47 24.13
N VAL A 39 16.35 11.32 23.20
CA VAL A 39 16.55 12.77 23.28
C VAL A 39 15.24 13.51 23.47
N GLY A 40 15.09 14.08 24.67
CA GLY A 40 13.95 14.95 25.01
C GLY A 40 12.65 14.18 25.17
N PHE A 41 12.69 12.89 25.55
CA PHE A 41 11.49 12.05 25.66
C PHE A 41 10.39 12.64 26.54
N ASP A 42 10.78 13.27 27.65
CA ASP A 42 9.85 13.86 28.64
C ASP A 42 9.41 15.30 28.29
N LEU A 43 9.70 15.80 27.08
CA LEU A 43 9.23 17.13 26.65
C LEU A 43 7.71 17.10 26.49
N PRO A 44 6.95 17.98 27.18
CA PRO A 44 5.51 18.07 27.01
C PRO A 44 5.17 18.62 25.62
N PHE A 45 4.04 18.17 25.07
CA PHE A 45 3.53 18.65 23.79
C PHE A 45 2.85 20.01 23.96
N ASP A 46 3.09 20.93 23.01
CA ASP A 46 2.66 22.32 23.10
C ASP A 46 1.13 22.48 23.12
N ASP A 47 0.39 21.67 22.35
CA ASP A 47 -1.07 21.79 22.24
C ASP A 47 -1.82 21.04 23.35
N ASP A 48 -1.25 19.96 23.88
CA ASP A 48 -1.83 19.19 24.98
C ASP A 48 -0.72 18.62 25.88
N PRO A 49 -0.49 19.24 27.06
CA PRO A 49 0.54 18.83 28.01
C PRO A 49 0.38 17.41 28.56
N ASN A 50 -0.77 16.74 28.33
CA ASN A 50 -0.95 15.32 28.67
C ASN A 50 -0.17 14.39 27.74
N PHE A 51 0.29 14.88 26.60
CA PHE A 51 1.13 14.14 25.66
C PHE A 51 2.56 14.65 25.69
N THR A 52 3.51 13.75 25.40
CA THR A 52 4.92 14.07 25.25
C THR A 52 5.29 14.18 23.78
N ALA A 53 6.04 15.20 23.40
CA ALA A 53 6.58 15.39 22.06
C ALA A 53 8.11 15.46 22.10
N PRO A 54 8.80 14.31 21.97
CA PRO A 54 10.25 14.29 21.97
C PRO A 54 10.88 15.20 20.91
N LEU A 55 12.11 15.66 21.15
CA LEU A 55 12.75 16.70 20.31
C LEU A 55 12.80 16.31 18.82
N PHE A 56 13.00 15.02 18.53
CA PHE A 56 13.08 14.50 17.16
C PHE A 56 11.74 13.97 16.61
N THR A 57 10.60 14.31 17.22
CA THR A 57 9.26 13.93 16.72
C THR A 57 9.06 14.35 15.27
N ASN A 58 9.40 15.60 14.93
CA ASN A 58 9.28 16.11 13.56
C ASN A 58 10.17 15.36 12.55
N LEU A 59 11.37 14.95 12.97
CA LEU A 59 12.27 14.14 12.14
C LEU A 59 11.71 12.73 11.90
N LEU A 60 11.16 12.11 12.95
CA LEU A 60 10.48 10.81 12.85
C LEU A 60 9.27 10.89 11.92
N LEU A 61 8.43 11.92 12.08
CA LEU A 61 7.28 12.16 11.21
C LEU A 61 7.71 12.36 9.75
N ALA A 62 8.74 13.17 9.50
CA ALA A 62 9.29 13.36 8.16
C ALA A 62 9.77 12.03 7.54
N LEU A 63 10.45 11.19 8.31
CA LEU A 63 10.88 9.87 7.86
C LEU A 63 9.68 8.99 7.49
N ILE A 64 8.63 8.96 8.33
CA ILE A 64 7.41 8.20 8.07
C ILE A 64 6.76 8.67 6.76
N TYR A 65 6.61 9.99 6.57
CA TYR A 65 6.02 10.53 5.34
C TYR A 65 6.85 10.19 4.10
N ILE A 66 8.17 10.31 4.14
CA ILE A 66 9.05 9.97 3.03
C ILE A 66 8.95 8.48 2.69
N LEU A 67 9.04 7.61 3.70
CA LEU A 67 8.94 6.16 3.50
C LEU A 67 7.57 5.76 2.94
N THR A 68 6.50 6.39 3.42
CA THR A 68 5.14 6.16 2.93
C THR A 68 5.01 6.59 1.47
N LEU A 69 5.49 7.78 1.11
CA LEU A 69 5.48 8.26 -0.29
C LEU A 69 6.31 7.36 -1.21
N LEU A 70 7.48 6.91 -0.76
CA LEU A 70 8.32 5.97 -1.51
C LEU A 70 7.62 4.62 -1.69
N ALA A 71 6.98 4.08 -0.65
CA ALA A 71 6.25 2.81 -0.73
C ALA A 71 5.06 2.90 -1.69
N VAL A 72 4.26 3.95 -1.59
CA VAL A 72 3.13 4.20 -2.51
C VAL A 72 3.64 4.36 -3.94
N GLY A 73 4.68 5.18 -4.16
CA GLY A 73 5.27 5.40 -5.48
C GLY A 73 5.82 4.13 -6.11
N MET A 74 6.55 3.32 -5.33
CA MET A 74 7.07 2.01 -5.77
C MET A 74 5.94 1.01 -6.05
N GLY A 75 4.86 1.03 -5.25
CA GLY A 75 3.68 0.21 -5.47
C GLY A 75 3.00 0.53 -6.81
N VAL A 76 2.76 1.82 -7.07
CA VAL A 76 2.19 2.30 -8.34
C VAL A 76 3.12 1.95 -9.51
N TRP A 77 4.43 2.21 -9.37
CA TRP A 77 5.42 1.86 -10.40
C TRP A 77 5.44 0.35 -10.69
N SER A 78 5.36 -0.48 -9.65
CA SER A 78 5.31 -1.95 -9.79
C SER A 78 4.07 -2.40 -10.55
N LEU A 79 2.90 -1.85 -10.25
CA LEU A 79 1.66 -2.12 -10.98
C LEU A 79 1.77 -1.71 -12.45
N LEU A 80 2.21 -0.47 -12.71
CA LEU A 80 2.37 0.04 -14.08
C LEU A 80 3.39 -0.77 -14.88
N ARG A 81 4.53 -1.12 -14.27
CA ARG A 81 5.56 -1.94 -14.90
C ARG A 81 5.03 -3.35 -15.18
N THR A 82 4.29 -3.94 -14.25
CA THR A 82 3.67 -5.26 -14.43
C THR A 82 2.72 -5.24 -15.63
N LEU A 83 1.84 -4.23 -15.72
CA LEU A 83 0.94 -4.06 -16.87
C LEU A 83 1.70 -3.85 -18.19
N ARG A 84 2.76 -3.05 -18.19
CA ARG A 84 3.56 -2.73 -19.39
C ARG A 84 4.39 -3.90 -19.89
N VAL A 85 5.08 -4.61 -19.00
CA VAL A 85 5.96 -5.74 -19.36
C VAL A 85 5.12 -6.96 -19.76
N ARG A 86 4.00 -7.21 -19.06
CA ARG A 86 3.10 -8.34 -19.35
C ARG A 86 2.39 -8.21 -20.69
N GLY A 87 2.25 -7.00 -21.22
CA GLY A 87 1.75 -6.76 -22.58
C GLY A 87 2.65 -7.30 -23.70
N LYS A 88 3.92 -7.62 -23.41
CA LYS A 88 4.92 -8.12 -24.37
C LYS A 88 5.10 -9.64 -24.34
N SER A 89 4.54 -10.33 -23.34
CA SER A 89 4.60 -11.80 -23.20
C SER A 89 3.43 -12.47 -23.91
N GLU A 90 3.63 -13.69 -24.41
CA GLU A 90 2.61 -14.60 -24.96
C GLU A 90 1.30 -14.50 -24.16
N SER A 91 0.19 -14.17 -24.84
CA SER A 91 -1.07 -13.80 -24.18
C SER A 91 -1.82 -14.99 -23.55
N ILE A 92 -1.35 -16.20 -23.85
CA ILE A 92 -1.93 -17.48 -23.48
C ILE A 92 -0.81 -18.35 -22.95
N ASP A 93 -0.97 -18.85 -21.73
CA ASP A 93 -0.12 -19.90 -21.18
C ASP A 93 -1.04 -21.01 -20.65
N ASN A 94 -0.70 -22.26 -21.00
CA ASN A 94 -1.54 -23.44 -20.82
C ASN A 94 -3.01 -23.29 -21.30
N ASN A 95 -3.22 -22.68 -22.47
CA ASN A 95 -4.56 -22.39 -23.04
C ASN A 95 -5.45 -21.47 -22.18
N ILE A 96 -4.88 -20.82 -21.15
CA ILE A 96 -5.56 -19.86 -20.30
C ILE A 96 -5.13 -18.45 -20.72
N PRO A 97 -6.08 -17.54 -21.06
CA PRO A 97 -5.77 -16.17 -21.45
C PRO A 97 -5.43 -15.31 -20.23
N ILE A 98 -4.26 -15.55 -19.63
CA ILE A 98 -3.77 -14.91 -18.40
C ILE A 98 -3.77 -13.39 -18.51
N ARG A 99 -3.53 -12.84 -19.71
CA ARG A 99 -3.60 -11.39 -19.96
C ARG A 99 -4.99 -10.83 -19.66
N LYS A 100 -6.05 -11.46 -20.20
CA LYS A 100 -7.43 -11.00 -20.01
C LYS A 100 -7.83 -11.04 -18.53
N ILE A 101 -7.47 -12.12 -17.84
CA ILE A 101 -7.74 -12.28 -16.41
C ILE A 101 -7.02 -11.19 -15.60
N SER A 102 -5.73 -10.95 -15.87
CA SER A 102 -4.96 -9.94 -15.15
C SER A 102 -5.55 -8.54 -15.32
N TYR A 103 -5.91 -8.14 -16.55
CA TYR A 103 -6.53 -6.85 -16.78
C TYR A 103 -7.91 -6.77 -16.13
N ALA A 104 -8.72 -7.83 -16.25
CA ALA A 104 -10.03 -7.88 -15.59
C ALA A 104 -9.90 -7.66 -14.08
N VAL A 105 -9.00 -8.35 -13.39
CA VAL A 105 -8.79 -8.18 -11.94
C VAL A 105 -8.39 -6.74 -11.60
N VAL A 106 -7.43 -6.15 -12.33
CA VAL A 106 -6.97 -4.78 -12.07
C VAL A 106 -8.08 -3.76 -12.34
N PHE A 107 -8.80 -3.88 -13.46
CA PHE A 107 -9.90 -2.98 -13.79
C PHE A 107 -11.09 -3.15 -12.85
N THR A 108 -11.43 -4.37 -12.43
CA THR A 108 -12.50 -4.60 -11.45
C THR A 108 -12.10 -3.98 -10.11
N THR A 109 -10.85 -4.11 -9.68
CA THR A 109 -10.38 -3.54 -8.40
C THR A 109 -10.37 -2.02 -8.44
N LEU A 110 -9.78 -1.41 -9.47
CA LEU A 110 -9.76 0.05 -9.61
C LEU A 110 -11.16 0.60 -9.87
N GLY A 111 -11.99 -0.12 -10.62
CA GLY A 111 -13.37 0.24 -10.91
C GLY A 111 -14.24 0.23 -9.66
N SER A 112 -14.16 -0.81 -8.81
CA SER A 112 -14.88 -0.85 -7.54
C SER A 112 -14.42 0.27 -6.60
N MET A 113 -13.10 0.50 -6.55
CA MET A 113 -12.51 1.60 -5.79
C MET A 113 -13.09 2.96 -6.22
N LEU A 114 -13.08 3.26 -7.52
CA LEU A 114 -13.64 4.52 -8.03
C LEU A 114 -15.15 4.62 -7.79
N LEU A 115 -15.90 3.53 -8.00
CA LEU A 115 -17.34 3.51 -7.74
C LEU A 115 -17.66 3.81 -6.27
N PHE A 116 -17.00 3.14 -5.33
CA PHE A 116 -17.23 3.36 -3.91
C PHE A 116 -16.68 4.71 -3.42
N PHE A 117 -15.67 5.28 -4.07
CA PHE A 117 -15.24 6.64 -3.77
C PHE A 117 -16.29 7.67 -4.20
N SER A 118 -16.88 7.49 -5.38
CA SER A 118 -17.95 8.36 -5.88
C SER A 118 -19.22 8.23 -5.04
N ALA A 119 -19.58 7.00 -4.65
CA ALA A 119 -20.75 6.71 -3.81
C ALA A 119 -20.51 6.89 -2.30
N GLY A 120 -19.26 7.11 -1.89
CA GLY A 120 -18.85 7.13 -0.48
C GLY A 120 -19.45 8.30 0.29
N SER A 121 -19.79 8.05 1.55
CA SER A 121 -20.36 9.02 2.46
C SER A 121 -19.31 10.06 2.90
N SER A 122 -19.72 11.32 2.95
CA SER A 122 -18.95 12.43 3.54
C SER A 122 -19.59 12.97 4.81
N GLN A 123 -20.42 12.16 5.48
CA GLN A 123 -21.05 12.59 6.73
C GLN A 123 -20.00 12.77 7.83
N PRO A 124 -20.03 13.90 8.55
CA PRO A 124 -19.10 14.14 9.64
C PRO A 124 -19.30 13.11 10.74
N MET A 125 -18.20 12.62 11.31
CA MET A 125 -18.20 11.57 12.32
C MET A 125 -17.44 12.02 13.56
N THR A 126 -18.00 11.77 14.74
CA THR A 126 -17.33 11.99 16.01
C THR A 126 -16.77 10.66 16.52
N ILE A 127 -15.45 10.61 16.75
CA ILE A 127 -14.77 9.43 17.30
C ILE A 127 -14.00 9.89 18.52
N ASN A 128 -14.28 9.30 19.69
CA ASN A 128 -13.63 9.64 20.97
C ASN A 128 -13.67 11.15 21.30
N GLY A 129 -14.75 11.85 20.96
CA GLY A 129 -14.91 13.29 21.21
C GLY A 129 -14.26 14.20 20.16
N VAL A 130 -13.53 13.64 19.17
CA VAL A 130 -12.94 14.40 18.07
C VAL A 130 -13.86 14.33 16.85
N SER A 131 -14.20 15.50 16.29
CA SER A 131 -15.05 15.63 15.10
C SER A 131 -14.21 15.59 13.83
N TYR A 132 -14.41 14.55 13.01
CA TYR A 132 -13.84 14.44 11.67
C TYR A 132 -14.82 15.01 10.64
N THR A 133 -14.44 16.11 10.00
CA THR A 133 -15.28 16.82 9.02
C THR A 133 -14.68 16.87 7.62
N ASP A 134 -13.43 16.40 7.45
CA ASP A 134 -12.78 16.39 6.14
C ASP A 134 -13.43 15.37 5.21
N SER A 135 -14.19 15.89 4.25
CA SER A 135 -14.96 15.10 3.30
C SER A 135 -14.09 14.21 2.41
N PHE A 136 -12.85 14.61 2.11
CA PHE A 136 -11.96 13.79 1.29
C PHE A 136 -11.55 12.52 2.04
N TRP A 137 -11.08 12.67 3.28
CA TRP A 137 -10.62 11.54 4.11
C TRP A 137 -11.78 10.64 4.54
N LEU A 138 -12.95 11.22 4.84
CA LEU A 138 -14.16 10.45 5.15
C LEU A 138 -14.56 9.55 3.98
N LYS A 139 -14.63 10.11 2.76
CA LYS A 139 -14.93 9.33 1.56
C LYS A 139 -13.86 8.29 1.23
N MET A 140 -12.59 8.64 1.42
CA MET A 140 -11.49 7.73 1.15
C MET A 140 -11.50 6.54 2.10
N SER A 141 -11.79 6.76 3.38
CA SER A 141 -11.96 5.68 4.36
C SER A 141 -13.16 4.79 4.00
N ASP A 142 -14.31 5.39 3.72
CA ASP A 142 -15.55 4.65 3.38
C ASP A 142 -15.38 3.79 2.12
N MET A 143 -14.73 4.36 1.09
CA MET A 143 -14.34 3.67 -0.14
C MET A 143 -13.54 2.39 0.13
N PHE A 144 -12.51 2.46 0.98
CA PHE A 144 -11.67 1.30 1.31
C PHE A 144 -12.46 0.22 2.05
N VAL A 145 -13.30 0.61 3.01
CA VAL A 145 -14.15 -0.31 3.76
C VAL A 145 -15.13 -1.02 2.81
N CYS A 146 -15.91 -0.26 2.03
CA CYS A 146 -16.88 -0.82 1.08
C CYS A 146 -16.23 -1.71 0.02
N THR A 147 -15.09 -1.28 -0.53
CA THR A 147 -14.34 -2.08 -1.51
C THR A 147 -13.85 -3.40 -0.92
N SER A 148 -13.33 -3.39 0.32
CA SER A 148 -12.85 -4.61 0.97
C SER A 148 -13.98 -5.60 1.23
N LEU A 149 -15.14 -5.13 1.71
CA LEU A 149 -16.33 -5.95 1.92
C LEU A 149 -16.84 -6.55 0.62
N PHE A 150 -16.88 -5.74 -0.45
CA PHE A 150 -17.25 -6.21 -1.78
C PHE A 150 -16.31 -7.30 -2.29
N MET A 151 -15.00 -7.13 -2.14
CA MET A 151 -14.01 -8.12 -2.57
C MET A 151 -14.10 -9.42 -1.78
N ILE A 152 -14.34 -9.34 -0.46
CA ILE A 152 -14.58 -10.52 0.38
C ILE A 152 -15.83 -11.27 -0.09
N ALA A 153 -16.95 -10.55 -0.28
CA ALA A 153 -18.20 -11.15 -0.76
C ALA A 153 -18.05 -11.80 -2.15
N ALA A 154 -17.36 -11.12 -3.07
CA ALA A 154 -17.04 -11.65 -4.39
C ALA A 154 -16.19 -12.92 -4.30
N GLY A 155 -15.17 -12.93 -3.43
CA GLY A 155 -14.33 -14.10 -3.18
C GLY A 155 -15.14 -15.30 -2.66
N VAL A 156 -15.99 -15.09 -1.66
CA VAL A 156 -16.90 -16.12 -1.13
C VAL A 156 -17.81 -16.66 -2.24
N GLY A 157 -18.42 -15.78 -3.03
CA GLY A 157 -19.29 -16.18 -4.15
C GLY A 157 -18.58 -17.04 -5.20
N VAL A 158 -17.34 -16.68 -5.55
CA VAL A 158 -16.52 -17.46 -6.49
C VAL A 158 -16.17 -18.85 -5.93
N VAL A 159 -15.84 -18.95 -4.64
CA VAL A 159 -15.54 -20.23 -3.98
C VAL A 159 -16.76 -21.15 -3.98
N ILE A 160 -17.94 -20.63 -3.63
CA ILE A 160 -19.20 -21.41 -3.64
C ILE A 160 -19.52 -21.91 -5.04
N TYR A 161 -19.40 -21.04 -6.05
CA TYR A 161 -19.62 -21.41 -7.45
C TYR A 161 -18.63 -22.50 -7.91
N GLY A 162 -17.35 -22.34 -7.57
CA GLY A 162 -16.30 -23.30 -7.88
C GLY A 162 -16.55 -24.67 -7.25
N ALA A 163 -16.88 -24.72 -5.96
CA ALA A 163 -17.21 -25.95 -5.25
C ALA A 163 -18.43 -26.67 -5.86
N THR A 164 -19.49 -25.91 -6.19
CA THR A 164 -20.70 -26.45 -6.81
C THR A 164 -20.41 -27.06 -8.19
N LYS A 165 -19.62 -26.36 -9.02
CA LYS A 165 -19.25 -26.81 -10.37
C LYS A 165 -18.32 -28.02 -10.35
N TYR A 166 -17.37 -28.09 -9.42
CA TYR A 166 -16.46 -29.21 -9.29
C TYR A 166 -17.17 -30.48 -8.80
N ASN A 167 -18.07 -30.33 -7.82
CA ASN A 167 -18.88 -31.47 -7.33
C ASN A 167 -19.81 -32.03 -8.41
N ARG A 168 -20.36 -31.18 -9.29
CA ARG A 168 -21.18 -31.65 -10.42
C ARG A 168 -20.40 -32.48 -11.45
N LYS A 169 -19.09 -32.27 -11.61
CA LYS A 169 -18.25 -33.06 -12.53
C LYS A 169 -17.77 -34.39 -11.94
N LYS A 170 -17.83 -34.58 -10.62
CA LYS A 170 -17.44 -35.82 -9.95
C LYS A 170 -18.55 -36.88 -9.93
N ASN A 171 -19.80 -36.46 -10.13
CA ASN A 171 -21.00 -37.29 -10.06
C ASN A 171 -21.59 -37.61 -11.45
N VAL A 172 -20.81 -37.43 -12.51
CA VAL A 172 -21.08 -37.86 -13.90
C VAL A 172 -19.89 -38.66 -14.35
#